data_AF-A0A3A0FNC8-F1
#
_entry.id   AF-A0A3A0FNC8-F1
#
_cell.length_a   1.000
_cell.length_b   1.000
_cell.length_c   1.000
_cell.angle_alpha   90.00
_cell.angle_beta   90.00
_cell.angle_gamma   90.00
#
_symmetry.space_group_name_H-M   'P 1'
#
loop_
_entity.id
_entity.type
_entity.pdbx_description
1 polymer ?
#
loop_
_entity_poly.entity_id
_entity_poly.type
_entity_poly.pdbx_seq_one_letter_code
_entity_poly.pdbx_strand_id
1 'polypeptide(L)'
;MNEDTTIETAAARVDTAESGERPLEPAIDAIDAAAETNRDLLERLRAALLAAEPLIEPWLLTGETAEEVEASFAAARDLVARIREAVRKEAAPAVPAGAPGRAAASPHTTFEKIRAGLGER
;
A
#
# COMPACT_ATOMS: atom_id res chain seq x y z
N MET A 1 -74.08 28.23 2.92
CA MET A 1 -72.88 29.08 2.97
C MET A 1 -71.73 28.15 3.33
N ASN A 2 -70.97 27.77 2.30
CA ASN A 2 -69.63 27.16 2.25
C ASN A 2 -69.54 25.69 2.71
N GLU A 3 -69.64 24.69 1.82
CA GLU A 3 -68.77 24.27 0.70
C GLU A 3 -67.62 23.32 1.12
N ASP A 4 -67.81 22.04 0.76
CA ASP A 4 -66.86 21.14 0.10
C ASP A 4 -65.36 21.49 0.13
N THR A 5 -64.63 21.12 1.18
CA THR A 5 -63.16 21.07 1.10
C THR A 5 -62.55 19.96 1.95
N THR A 6 -62.81 18.69 1.59
CA THR A 6 -62.04 17.57 2.18
C THR A 6 -61.62 16.50 1.15
N ILE A 7 -61.76 16.72 -0.16
CA ILE A 7 -61.39 15.71 -1.18
C ILE A 7 -60.48 16.30 -2.27
N GLU A 8 -59.55 17.20 -1.92
CA GLU A 8 -58.56 17.73 -2.87
C GLU A 8 -57.13 17.62 -2.30
N THR A 9 -56.76 16.45 -1.77
CA THR A 9 -55.35 16.20 -1.41
C THR A 9 -54.92 14.74 -1.61
N ALA A 10 -55.62 14.00 -2.49
CA ALA A 10 -55.31 12.60 -2.78
C ALA A 10 -54.95 12.31 -4.25
N ALA A 11 -55.08 13.27 -5.18
CA ALA A 11 -54.94 13.01 -6.62
C ALA A 11 -53.64 13.52 -7.28
N ALA A 12 -52.74 14.16 -6.54
CA ALA A 12 -51.54 14.80 -7.13
C ALA A 12 -50.20 14.10 -6.83
N ARG A 13 -50.21 12.84 -6.35
CA ARG A 13 -48.98 12.08 -6.04
C ARG A 13 -48.80 10.79 -6.83
N VAL A 14 -49.63 10.52 -7.84
CA VAL A 14 -49.50 9.32 -8.67
C VAL A 14 -48.86 9.63 -10.03
N ASP A 15 -48.56 10.89 -10.34
CA ASP A 15 -48.06 11.30 -11.66
C ASP A 15 -46.52 11.40 -11.75
N THR A 16 -45.79 10.58 -10.98
CA THR A 16 -44.33 10.42 -11.14
C THR A 16 -43.92 8.96 -11.34
N ALA A 17 -44.87 8.10 -11.65
CA ALA A 17 -44.63 6.69 -11.95
C ALA A 17 -44.53 6.38 -13.46
N GLU A 18 -44.74 7.37 -14.34
CA GLU A 18 -44.66 7.22 -15.81
C GLU A 18 -43.53 8.05 -16.44
N SER A 19 -42.47 8.36 -15.70
CA SER A 19 -41.23 8.84 -16.32
C SER A 19 -40.42 7.67 -16.89
N GLY A 20 -40.92 7.15 -18.02
CA GLY A 20 -40.14 6.62 -19.13
C GLY A 20 -39.31 5.37 -18.85
N GLU A 21 -39.63 4.32 -19.59
CA GLU A 21 -38.68 3.28 -20.00
C GLU A 21 -37.46 3.94 -20.67
N ARG A 22 -36.54 4.49 -19.86
CA ARG A 22 -35.23 4.88 -20.36
C ARG A 22 -34.59 3.59 -20.86
N PRO A 23 -34.08 3.55 -22.10
CA PRO A 23 -33.42 2.35 -22.61
C PRO A 23 -32.31 1.98 -21.62
N LEU A 24 -32.44 0.78 -21.03
CA LEU A 24 -31.54 0.29 -19.98
C LEU A 24 -30.19 -0.12 -20.56
N GLU A 25 -30.16 -0.62 -21.80
CA GLU A 25 -28.94 -0.96 -22.55
C GLU A 25 -27.88 0.17 -22.53
N PRO A 26 -28.16 1.39 -23.03
CA PRO A 26 -27.14 2.44 -23.08
C PRO A 26 -26.68 2.90 -21.69
N ALA A 27 -27.48 2.71 -20.64
CA ALA A 27 -27.07 2.99 -19.27
C ALA A 27 -26.13 1.91 -18.72
N ILE A 28 -26.37 0.63 -19.05
CA ILE A 28 -25.50 -0.49 -18.70
C ILE A 28 -24.15 -0.34 -19.41
N ASP A 29 -24.17 -0.07 -20.72
CA ASP A 29 -22.96 0.14 -21.52
C ASP A 29 -22.11 1.30 -20.96
N ALA A 30 -22.77 2.38 -20.52
CA ALA A 30 -22.08 3.52 -19.91
C ALA A 30 -21.45 3.18 -18.55
N ILE A 31 -22.11 2.34 -17.74
CA ILE A 31 -21.57 1.87 -16.45
C ILE A 31 -20.36 0.96 -16.69
N ASP A 32 -20.44 0.04 -17.65
CA ASP A 32 -19.34 -0.87 -17.97
C ASP A 32 -18.12 -0.09 -18.52
N ALA A 33 -18.34 0.89 -19.39
CA ALA A 33 -17.28 1.76 -19.89
C ALA A 33 -16.64 2.61 -18.76
N ALA A 34 -17.45 3.10 -17.82
CA ALA A 34 -16.94 3.82 -16.65
C ALA A 34 -16.14 2.90 -15.72
N ALA A 35 -16.58 1.66 -15.53
CA ALA A 35 -15.87 0.67 -14.73
C ALA A 35 -14.52 0.28 -15.34
N GLU A 36 -14.46 0.12 -16.67
CA GLU A 36 -13.20 -0.11 -17.40
C GLU A 36 -12.24 1.06 -17.20
N THR A 37 -12.73 2.28 -17.42
CA THR A 37 -11.93 3.50 -17.23
C THR A 37 -11.41 3.61 -15.80
N ASN A 38 -12.23 3.27 -14.80
CA ASN A 38 -11.84 3.29 -13.41
C ASN A 38 -10.73 2.27 -13.10
N ARG A 39 -10.85 1.04 -13.61
CA ARG A 39 -9.80 0.00 -13.47
C ARG A 39 -8.47 0.46 -14.06
N ASP A 40 -8.52 1.01 -15.27
CA ASP A 40 -7.38 1.61 -15.97
C ASP A 40 -6.69 2.72 -15.13
N LEU A 41 -7.48 3.62 -14.54
CA LEU A 41 -6.95 4.70 -13.71
C LEU A 41 -6.29 4.17 -12.43
N LEU A 42 -6.89 3.17 -11.80
CA LEU A 42 -6.33 2.55 -10.60
C LEU A 42 -5.03 1.79 -10.89
N GLU A 43 -4.92 1.12 -12.03
CA GLU A 43 -3.67 0.48 -12.45
C GLU A 43 -2.55 1.51 -12.64
N ARG A 44 -2.85 2.63 -13.30
CA ARG A 44 -1.89 3.73 -13.47
C ARG A 44 -1.50 4.35 -12.13
N LEU A 45 -2.46 4.51 -11.20
CA LEU A 45 -2.19 4.98 -9.85
C LEU A 45 -1.23 4.03 -9.10
N ARG A 46 -1.52 2.72 -9.11
CA ARG A 46 -0.64 1.71 -8.48
C ARG A 46 0.76 1.75 -9.07
N ALA A 47 0.88 1.84 -10.39
CA ALA A 47 2.17 1.94 -11.06
C ALA A 47 2.94 3.21 -10.66
N ALA A 48 2.27 4.36 -10.58
CA ALA A 48 2.89 5.61 -10.16
C ALA A 48 3.38 5.56 -8.70
N LEU A 49 2.59 4.96 -7.81
CA LEU A 49 2.95 4.81 -6.39
C LEU A 49 4.15 3.86 -6.21
N LEU A 50 4.17 2.73 -6.92
CA LEU A 50 5.31 1.80 -6.92
C LEU A 50 6.59 2.43 -7.47
N ALA A 51 6.47 3.27 -8.50
CA ALA A 51 7.61 4.01 -9.03
C ALA A 51 8.18 5.01 -8.00
N ALA A 52 7.33 5.57 -7.12
CA ALA A 52 7.74 6.52 -6.10
C ALA A 52 8.47 5.86 -4.92
N GLU A 53 8.10 4.64 -4.52
CA GLU A 53 8.80 3.86 -3.48
C GLU A 53 9.01 2.41 -3.95
N PRO A 54 10.14 2.12 -4.62
CA PRO A 54 10.42 0.80 -5.19
C PRO A 54 10.62 -0.33 -4.18
N LEU A 55 10.75 -0.03 -2.89
CA LEU A 55 10.84 -1.06 -1.85
C LEU A 55 9.47 -1.63 -1.43
N ILE A 56 8.37 -1.00 -1.86
CA ILE A 56 7.04 -1.53 -1.63
C ILE A 56 6.76 -2.57 -2.70
N GLU A 57 6.41 -3.77 -2.25
CA GLU A 57 6.04 -4.85 -3.15
C GLU A 57 4.62 -4.64 -3.74
N PRO A 58 4.37 -5.00 -5.01
CA PRO A 58 3.08 -4.78 -5.67
C PRO A 58 1.89 -5.43 -4.95
N TRP A 59 2.10 -6.59 -4.33
CA TRP A 59 1.05 -7.32 -3.61
C TRP A 59 0.61 -6.63 -2.31
N LEU A 60 1.33 -5.61 -1.84
CA LEU A 60 0.94 -4.80 -0.69
C LEU A 60 -0.07 -3.70 -1.04
N LEU A 61 -0.27 -3.38 -2.33
CA LEU A 61 -1.20 -2.36 -2.82
C LEU A 61 -2.56 -3.00 -3.15
N THR A 62 -3.45 -3.01 -2.17
CA THR A 62 -4.79 -3.60 -2.26
C THR A 62 -5.89 -2.54 -2.33
N GLY A 63 -7.06 -2.89 -2.87
CA GLY A 63 -8.23 -2.01 -2.90
C GLY A 63 -8.84 -1.90 -4.30
N GLU A 64 -10.12 -1.56 -4.36
CA GLU A 64 -10.89 -1.36 -5.60
C GLU A 64 -11.21 0.11 -5.86
N THR A 65 -10.91 0.99 -4.90
CA THR A 65 -11.06 2.45 -5.02
C THR A 65 -9.71 3.15 -4.90
N ALA A 66 -9.65 4.41 -5.33
CA ALA A 66 -8.42 5.19 -5.24
C ALA A 66 -8.03 5.42 -3.78
N GLU A 67 -9.01 5.71 -2.93
CA GLU A 67 -8.84 5.93 -1.50
C GLU A 67 -8.30 4.68 -0.79
N GLU A 68 -8.79 3.50 -1.15
CA GLU A 68 -8.30 2.24 -0.59
C GLU A 68 -6.85 1.96 -1.01
N VAL A 69 -6.53 2.17 -2.29
CA VAL A 69 -5.16 2.00 -2.81
C VAL A 69 -4.20 2.97 -2.12
N GLU A 70 -4.59 4.23 -1.94
CA GLU A 70 -3.79 5.24 -1.23
C GLU A 70 -3.60 4.89 0.26
N ALA A 71 -4.66 4.44 0.93
CA ALA A 71 -4.58 4.01 2.33
C ALA A 71 -3.66 2.78 2.49
N SER A 72 -3.77 1.83 1.57
CA SER A 72 -2.92 0.64 1.49
C SER A 72 -1.45 1.01 1.26
N PHE A 73 -1.18 1.94 0.35
CA PHE A 73 0.16 2.48 0.11
C PHE A 73 0.75 3.17 1.35
N ALA A 74 -0.05 4.00 2.04
CA ALA A 74 0.38 4.67 3.25
C ALA A 74 0.78 3.66 4.34
N ALA A 75 -0.02 2.61 4.55
CA ALA A 75 0.28 1.55 5.49
C ALA A 75 1.56 0.77 5.12
N ALA A 76 1.74 0.46 3.84
CA ALA A 76 2.94 -0.22 3.34
C ALA A 76 4.20 0.64 3.56
N ARG A 77 4.12 1.94 3.26
CA ARG A 77 5.21 2.89 3.47
C ARG A 77 5.61 2.98 4.95
N ASP A 78 4.63 3.04 5.84
CA ASP A 78 4.87 3.11 7.28
C ASP A 78 5.49 1.81 7.82
N LEU A 79 5.14 0.65 7.26
CA LEU A 79 5.80 -0.61 7.57
C LEU A 79 7.27 -0.60 7.15
N VAL A 80 7.57 -0.19 5.92
CA VAL A 80 8.95 -0.08 5.41
C VAL A 80 9.77 0.89 6.27
N ALA A 81 9.20 2.03 6.67
CA ALA A 81 9.86 2.99 7.55
C ALA A 81 10.23 2.37 8.92
N ARG A 82 9.30 1.61 9.53
CA ARG A 82 9.54 0.90 10.79
C ARG A 82 10.61 -0.17 10.66
N ILE A 83 10.62 -0.94 9.57
CA ILE A 83 11.64 -1.96 9.32
C ILE A 83 13.01 -1.30 9.14
N ARG A 84 13.10 -0.23 8.34
CA ARG A 84 14.34 0.54 8.16
C ARG A 84 14.90 1.03 9.50
N GLU A 85 14.04 1.52 10.38
CA GLU A 85 14.43 1.97 11.71
C GLU A 85 14.92 0.82 12.61
N ALA A 86 14.18 -0.30 12.64
CA ALA A 86 14.56 -1.48 13.42
C ALA A 86 15.92 -2.05 12.98
N VAL A 87 16.13 -2.18 11.66
CA VAL A 87 17.41 -2.63 11.10
C VAL A 87 18.52 -1.63 11.44
N ARG A 88 18.27 -0.32 11.40
CA ARG A 88 19.30 0.68 11.76
C ARG A 88 19.71 0.57 13.22
N LYS A 89 18.76 0.28 14.12
CA LYS A 89 19.02 0.05 15.55
C LYS A 89 19.82 -1.23 15.79
N GLU A 90 19.51 -2.31 15.09
CA GLU A 90 20.20 -3.60 15.21
C GLU A 90 21.59 -3.59 14.56
N ALA A 91 21.73 -2.91 13.42
CA ALA A 91 22.97 -2.78 12.67
C ALA A 91 23.96 -1.78 13.27
N ALA A 92 23.60 -1.05 14.33
CA ALA A 92 24.56 -0.32 15.13
C ALA A 92 25.22 -1.31 16.10
N PRO A 93 26.40 -1.88 15.79
CA PRO A 93 27.08 -2.68 16.79
C PRO A 93 27.36 -1.77 17.97
N ALA A 94 26.87 -2.14 19.15
CA ALA A 94 27.34 -1.60 20.41
C ALA A 94 28.78 -2.10 20.61
N VAL A 95 29.71 -1.59 19.81
CA VAL A 95 31.14 -1.81 20.00
C VAL A 95 31.51 -0.96 21.19
N PRO A 96 31.85 -1.56 22.35
CA PRO A 96 32.30 -0.77 23.49
C PRO A 96 33.52 0.04 23.07
N ALA A 97 33.61 1.28 23.55
CA ALA A 97 34.77 2.13 23.31
C ALA A 97 36.04 1.37 23.74
N GLY A 98 36.93 1.10 22.79
CA GLY A 98 38.17 0.34 23.01
C GLY A 98 38.15 -1.13 22.56
N ALA A 99 37.05 -1.64 21.99
CA ALA A 99 37.12 -2.96 21.37
C ALA A 99 38.09 -2.92 20.18
N PRO A 100 39.09 -3.83 20.11
CA PRO A 100 39.96 -3.90 18.96
C PRO A 100 39.10 -4.19 17.73
N GLY A 101 39.33 -3.44 16.65
CA GLY A 101 38.70 -3.74 15.36
C GLY A 101 39.02 -5.17 14.92
N ARG A 102 38.32 -5.70 13.90
CA ARG A 102 38.67 -7.00 13.33
C ARG A 102 40.16 -7.00 12.97
N ALA A 103 40.96 -7.75 13.70
CA ALA A 103 42.37 -7.91 13.39
C ALA A 103 42.45 -8.55 12.00
N ALA A 104 43.21 -7.92 11.09
CA ALA A 104 43.54 -8.56 9.83
C ALA A 104 44.21 -9.89 10.16
N ALA A 105 43.63 -11.00 9.71
CA ALA A 105 44.23 -12.31 9.90
C ALA A 105 45.61 -12.29 9.25
N SER A 106 46.67 -12.35 10.06
CA SER A 106 48.02 -12.56 9.55
C SER A 106 48.12 -14.01 9.11
N PRO A 107 48.30 -14.31 7.81
CA PRO A 107 48.38 -15.68 7.35
C PRO A 107 49.69 -16.29 7.86
N HIS A 108 49.59 -17.12 8.88
CA HIS A 108 50.72 -17.93 9.36
C HIS A 108 50.61 -19.34 8.77
N THR A 109 51.74 -19.81 8.24
CA THR A 109 51.89 -21.20 7.82
C THR A 109 51.80 -22.14 9.03
N THR A 110 51.48 -23.40 8.78
CA THR A 110 51.38 -24.42 9.83
C THR A 110 52.67 -24.51 10.66
N PHE A 111 53.84 -24.41 10.01
CA PHE A 111 55.13 -24.45 10.69
C PHE A 111 55.38 -23.24 11.60
N GLU A 112 54.95 -22.04 11.20
CA GLU A 112 55.06 -20.83 12.02
C GLU A 112 54.19 -20.90 13.27
N LYS A 113 52.98 -21.46 13.16
CA LYS A 113 52.09 -21.68 14.30
C LYS A 113 52.68 -22.66 15.32
N ILE A 114 53.25 -23.76 14.83
CA ILE A 114 53.91 -24.77 15.67
C ILE A 114 55.10 -24.15 16.41
N ARG A 115 55.93 -23.38 15.70
CA ARG A 115 57.09 -22.71 16.30
C ARG A 115 56.68 -21.71 17.38
N ALA A 116 55.67 -20.89 17.13
CA ALA A 116 55.17 -19.92 18.10
C ALA A 116 54.67 -20.61 19.37
N GLY A 117 53.86 -21.68 19.25
CA GLY A 117 53.33 -22.40 20.40
C GLY A 117 54.37 -23.21 21.20
N LEU A 118 55.51 -23.56 20.60
CA LEU A 118 56.61 -24.27 21.27
C LEU A 118 57.64 -23.32 21.92
N GLY A 119 57.67 -22.05 21.52
CA GLY A 119 58.61 -21.04 22.02
C GLY A 119 58.13 -20.23 23.23
N GLU A 120 56.83 -20.29 23.57
CA GLU A 120 56.23 -19.58 24.71
C GLU A 120 56.20 -20.42 26.01
N ARG A 121 57.04 -21.46 26.12
CA ARG A 121 57.17 -22.29 27.32
C ARG A 121 58.38 -21.91 28.18
#